data_AF-A0A0R1KYD9-F1
#
_entry.id   AF-A0A0R1KYD9-F1
#
_cell.length_a   1.000
_cell.length_b   1.000
_cell.length_c   1.000
_cell.angle_alpha   90.00
_cell.angle_beta   90.00
_cell.angle_gamma   90.00
#
_symmetry.space_group_name_H-M   'P 1'
#
loop_
_entity.id
_entity.type
_entity.pdbx_description
1 polymer ?
#
loop_
_entity_poly.entity_id
_entity_poly.type
_entity_poly.pdbx_seq_one_letter_code
_entity_poly.pdbx_strand_id
1 'polypeptide(L)' 'MAEEPGAESPLLNKMMSEAFDWSDQKLPVRDAIWDYYMEKNDHDTLKTEKDVEPYMNMSTDDLKSKAEALLKK' A
#
# COMPACT_ATOMS: atom_id res chain seq x y z
N MET A 1 4.85 -23.04 2.84
CA MET A 1 3.61 -22.44 2.32
C MET A 1 4.01 -21.72 1.05
N ALA A 2 3.59 -22.24 -0.10
CA ALA A 2 3.87 -21.57 -1.37
C ALA A 2 2.95 -20.36 -1.44
N GLU A 3 3.54 -19.17 -1.50
CA GLU A 3 2.82 -17.96 -1.89
C GLU A 3 2.29 -18.18 -3.31
N GLU A 4 0.96 -18.22 -3.46
CA GLU A 4 0.32 -18.40 -4.76
C GLU A 4 0.55 -17.13 -5.60
N PRO A 5 1.06 -17.24 -6.85
CA PRO A 5 1.27 -16.08 -7.72
C PRO A 5 -0.10 -15.54 -8.17
N GLY A 6 -0.58 -14.53 -7.46
CA GLY A 6 -1.92 -13.95 -7.64
C GLY A 6 -2.61 -13.58 -6.32
N ALA A 7 -2.07 -14.00 -5.18
CA ALA A 7 -2.51 -13.50 -3.89
C ALA A 7 -1.90 -12.12 -3.65
N GLU A 8 -2.74 -11.09 -3.69
CA GLU A 8 -2.44 -9.75 -3.18
C GLU A 8 -1.64 -9.84 -1.87
N SER A 9 -0.51 -9.12 -1.81
CA SER A 9 0.40 -9.18 -0.66
C SER A 9 -0.38 -9.02 0.65
N PRO A 10 -0.28 -9.95 1.62
CA PRO A 10 -1.08 -9.89 2.85
C PRO A 10 -0.82 -8.61 3.65
N LEU A 11 0.33 -7.95 3.41
CA LEU A 11 0.68 -6.66 3.97
C LEU A 11 -0.25 -5.52 3.52
N LEU A 12 -0.81 -5.57 2.30
CA LEU A 12 -1.81 -4.60 1.83
C LEU A 12 -3.07 -4.60 2.70
N ASN A 13 -3.46 -5.78 3.18
CA ASN A 13 -4.64 -5.99 4.03
C ASN A 13 -4.35 -5.82 5.53
N LYS A 14 -3.08 -5.71 5.95
CA LYS A 14 -2.72 -5.41 7.34
C LYS A 14 -2.94 -3.93 7.65
N MET A 15 -3.27 -3.62 8.91
CA MET A 15 -3.27 -2.23 9.38
C MET A 15 -1.85 -1.66 9.32
N MET A 16 -1.72 -0.37 9.00
CA MET A 16 -0.44 0.31 8.98
C MET A 16 0.26 0.22 10.34
N SER A 17 -0.48 0.33 11.44
CA SER A 17 0.04 0.12 12.79
C SER A 17 0.54 -1.29 13.10
N GLU A 18 0.09 -2.29 12.34
CA GLU A 18 0.56 -3.68 12.47
C GLU A 18 1.68 -3.99 11.48
N ALA A 19 1.72 -3.30 10.35
CA ALA A 19 2.72 -3.49 9.29
C ALA A 19 3.99 -2.64 9.51
N PHE A 20 3.83 -1.47 10.15
CA PHE A 20 4.86 -0.46 10.35
C PHE A 20 4.85 0.04 11.79
N ASP A 21 5.96 -0.17 12.51
CA ASP A 21 6.11 0.30 13.91
C ASP A 21 6.13 1.83 14.04
N TRP A 22 6.33 2.58 12.95
CA TRP A 22 6.37 4.04 12.95
C TRP A 22 5.02 4.69 12.63
N SER A 23 4.03 3.90 12.20
CA SER A 23 2.69 4.40 11.88
C SER A 23 1.70 3.96 12.97
N ASP A 24 0.87 4.86 13.46
CA ASP A 24 -0.27 4.54 14.33
C ASP A 24 -1.60 4.49 13.56
N GLN A 25 -1.54 4.51 12.22
CA GLN A 25 -2.74 4.52 11.40
C GLN A 25 -3.46 3.17 11.48
N LYS A 26 -4.75 3.21 11.83
CA LYS A 26 -5.65 2.04 11.84
C LYS A 26 -6.19 1.68 10.45
N LEU A 27 -5.71 2.37 9.43
CA LEU A 27 -6.08 2.15 8.04
C LEU A 27 -5.20 1.02 7.49
N PRO A 28 -5.73 0.15 6.61
CA PRO A 28 -4.92 -0.85 5.95
C PRO A 28 -3.88 -0.19 5.03
N VAL A 29 -2.74 -0.85 4.83
CA VAL A 29 -1.63 -0.31 4.02
C VAL A 29 -2.10 0.07 2.61
N ARG A 30 -2.99 -0.73 2.00
CA ARG A 30 -3.56 -0.42 0.68
C ARG A 30 -4.26 0.94 0.66
N ASP A 31 -5.06 1.22 1.70
CA ASP A 31 -5.90 2.42 1.77
C ASP A 31 -5.01 3.62 2.05
N ALA A 32 -3.98 3.46 2.88
CA ALA A 32 -3.03 4.55 3.11
C ALA A 32 -2.23 4.91 1.85
N ILE A 33 -1.75 3.91 1.09
CA ILE A 33 -1.10 4.16 -0.21
C ILE A 33 -2.09 4.84 -1.16
N TRP A 34 -3.31 4.34 -1.25
CA TRP A 34 -4.37 4.94 -2.08
C TRP A 34 -4.62 6.40 -1.69
N ASP A 35 -4.78 6.70 -0.39
CA ASP A 35 -5.06 8.05 0.13
C ASP A 35 -3.91 9.02 -0.22
N TYR A 36 -2.66 8.58 -0.08
CA TYR A 36 -1.50 9.35 -0.52
C TYR A 36 -1.55 9.70 -2.02
N TYR A 37 -1.91 8.73 -2.87
CA TYR A 37 -2.05 8.96 -4.30
C TYR A 37 -3.26 9.81 -4.64
N MET A 38 -4.37 9.69 -3.91
CA MET A 38 -5.52 10.59 -4.04
C MET A 38 -5.10 12.03 -3.77
N GLU A 39 -4.44 12.31 -2.64
CA GLU A 39 -3.97 13.67 -2.35
C GLU A 39 -3.00 14.18 -3.42
N LYS A 40 -2.10 13.31 -3.91
CA LYS A 40 -1.13 13.65 -4.94
C LYS A 40 -1.76 13.90 -6.32
N ASN A 41 -2.83 13.19 -6.65
CA ASN A 41 -3.49 13.22 -7.95
C ASN A 41 -4.74 14.11 -7.97
N ASP A 42 -4.91 15.04 -7.01
CA ASP A 42 -6.10 15.92 -6.90
C ASP A 42 -7.42 15.12 -6.81
N HIS A 43 -7.40 14.02 -6.05
CA HIS A 43 -8.50 13.05 -5.88
C HIS A 43 -8.96 12.39 -7.18
N ASP A 44 -8.08 12.32 -8.19
CA ASP A 44 -8.33 11.59 -9.42
C ASP A 44 -8.23 10.08 -9.17
N THR A 45 -9.38 9.43 -9.08
CA THR A 45 -9.48 7.99 -8.84
C THR A 45 -8.93 7.16 -10.00
N LEU A 46 -9.02 7.64 -11.25
CA LEU A 46 -8.51 6.93 -12.43
C LEU A 46 -6.98 6.90 -12.44
N LYS A 47 -6.33 8.01 -12.07
CA LYS A 47 -4.88 8.04 -11.92
C LYS A 47 -4.43 7.22 -10.73
N THR A 48 -5.12 7.39 -9.60
CA THR A 48 -4.80 6.65 -8.37
C THR A 48 -4.87 5.15 -8.61
N GLU A 49 -5.93 4.65 -9.26
CA GLU A 49 -6.07 3.24 -9.62
C GLU A 49 -4.88 2.73 -10.44
N LYS A 50 -4.49 3.48 -11.48
CA LYS A 50 -3.31 3.14 -12.31
C LYS A 50 -1.99 3.16 -11.53
N ASP A 51 -1.85 4.08 -10.59
CA ASP A 51 -0.69 4.15 -9.72
C ASP A 51 -0.67 2.99 -8.72
N VAL A 52 -1.81 2.58 -8.15
CA VAL A 52 -1.89 1.50 -7.13
C VAL A 52 -1.94 0.09 -7.72
N GLU A 53 -2.37 -0.08 -8.97
CA GLU A 53 -2.43 -1.36 -9.70
C GLU A 53 -1.12 -2.19 -9.63
N PRO A 54 0.08 -1.62 -9.88
CA PRO A 54 1.33 -2.37 -9.77
C PRO A 54 1.64 -2.83 -8.33
N TYR A 55 1.12 -2.16 -7.31
CA TYR A 55 1.33 -2.54 -5.92
C TYR A 55 0.60 -3.84 -5.56
N MET A 56 -0.56 -4.11 -6.16
CA MET A 56 -1.31 -5.34 -5.91
C MET A 56 -0.55 -6.60 -6.35
N ASN A 57 0.31 -6.46 -7.36
CA ASN A 57 1.11 -7.55 -7.91
C ASN A 57 2.57 -7.55 -7.41
N MET A 58 2.93 -6.64 -6.51
CA MET A 58 4.28 -6.53 -5.97
C MET A 58 4.49 -7.48 -4.80
N SER A 59 5.73 -7.94 -4.64
CA SER A 59 6.14 -8.69 -3.46
C SER A 59 6.05 -7.85 -2.19
N THR A 60 5.74 -8.53 -1.08
CA THR A 60 5.56 -7.92 0.24
C THR A 60 6.72 -7.00 0.63
N ASP A 61 7.96 -7.40 0.38
CA ASP A 61 9.16 -6.61 0.70
C ASP A 61 9.27 -5.29 -0.07
N ASP A 62 8.97 -5.32 -1.38
CA ASP A 62 9.02 -4.10 -2.21
C ASP A 62 7.88 -3.16 -1.83
N LEU A 63 6.67 -3.73 -1.65
CA LEU A 63 5.51 -2.99 -1.21
C LEU A 63 5.75 -2.29 0.13
N LYS A 64 6.37 -3.00 1.08
CA LYS A 64 6.75 -2.44 2.38
C LYS A 64 7.71 -1.26 2.18
N SER A 65 8.80 -1.45 1.42
CA SER A 65 9.78 -0.39 1.16
C SER A 65 9.17 0.83 0.48
N LYS A 66 8.28 0.64 -0.50
CA LYS A 66 7.58 1.72 -1.17
C LYS A 66 6.59 2.43 -0.25
N ALA A 67 5.79 1.69 0.50
CA ALA A 67 4.86 2.24 1.47
C ALA A 67 5.61 3.11 2.48
N GLU A 68 6.74 2.64 3.02
CA GLU A 68 7.59 3.47 3.88
C GLU A 68 8.08 4.72 3.14
N ALA A 69 8.60 4.60 1.93
CA ALA A 69 9.08 5.77 1.19
C ALA A 69 7.99 6.81 0.85
N LEU A 70 6.74 6.39 0.71
CA LEU A 70 5.60 7.27 0.39
C LEU A 70 4.96 7.88 1.63
N LEU A 71 4.78 7.06 2.68
CA LEU A 71 3.94 7.36 3.84
C LEU A 71 4.76 7.83 5.04
N LYS A 72 6.04 7.44 5.14
CA LYS A 72 6.96 7.91 6.18
C LYS A 72 7.45 9.32 5.80
N LYS A 73 6.73 10.33 6.27
CA LYS A 73 7.19 11.73 6.25
C LYS A 73 8.01 12.06 7.49
#